data_AF-A0A934CIZ8-F1
#
_entry.id   AF-A0A934CIZ8-F1
#
_cell.length_a   1.000
_cell.length_b   1.000
_cell.length_c   1.000
_cell.angle_alpha   90.00
_cell.angle_beta   90.00
_cell.angle_gamma   90.00
#
_symmetry.space_group_name_H-M   'P 1'
#
loop_
_entity.id
_entity.type
_entity.pdbx_description
1 polymer ?
#
loop_
_entity_poly.entity_id
_entity_poly.type
_entity_poly.pdbx_seq_one_letter_code
_entity_poly.pdbx_strand_id
1 'polypeptide(L)' 'MIVFRSDAAADIMMFDDVAKRMMEIMGREFATRGIITVEQLPDAIARLRAAIAEDR' A
#
# COMPACT_ATOMS: atom_id res chain seq x y z
N MET A 1 -6.35 -12.81 4.07
CA MET A 1 -5.66 -12.51 2.80
C MET A 1 -6.33 -11.30 2.17
N ILE A 2 -5.57 -10.34 1.66
CA ILE A 2 -6.07 -9.11 1.04
C ILE A 2 -5.70 -9.11 -0.45
N VAL A 3 -6.62 -8.61 -1.28
CA VAL A 3 -6.42 -8.47 -2.73
C VAL A 3 -6.45 -6.98 -3.09
N PHE A 4 -5.35 -6.49 -3.65
CA PHE A 4 -5.28 -5.16 -4.24
C PHE A 4 -5.63 -5.25 -5.72
N ARG A 5 -6.70 -4.57 -6.11
CA ARG A 5 -7.20 -4.55 -7.49
C ARG A 5 -6.80 -3.26 -8.18
N SER A 6 -6.41 -3.37 -9.45
CA SER A 6 -6.07 -2.25 -10.33
C SER A 6 -6.66 -2.48 -11.71
N ASP A 7 -7.19 -1.43 -12.33
CA ASP A 7 -7.64 -1.51 -13.74
C ASP A 7 -6.44 -1.48 -14.70
N ALA A 8 -5.30 -0.96 -14.26
CA ALA A 8 -4.10 -0.78 -15.07
C ALA A 8 -3.04 -1.87 -14.88
N ALA A 9 -3.24 -2.79 -13.92
CA ALA A 9 -2.26 -3.81 -13.55
C ALA A 9 -2.95 -5.08 -13.05
N ALA A 10 -2.19 -6.18 -12.95
CA ALA A 10 -2.70 -7.42 -12.40
C ALA A 10 -3.03 -7.28 -10.90
N ASP A 11 -4.04 -8.04 -10.46
CA ASP A 11 -4.40 -8.14 -9.05
C ASP A 11 -3.24 -8.72 -8.23
N ILE A 12 -2.97 -8.10 -7.09
CA ILE A 12 -1.93 -8.54 -6.16
C ILE A 12 -2.60 -9.10 -4.91
N MET A 13 -2.21 -10.32 -4.54
CA MET A 13 -2.67 -10.97 -3.30
C MET A 13 -1.56 -10.92 -2.25
N MET A 14 -1.92 -10.52 -1.02
CA MET A 14 -0.99 -10.37 0.09
C MET A 14 -1.55 -10.99 1.37
N PHE A 15 -0.65 -11.45 2.25
CA PHE A 15 -1.01 -11.81 3.62
C PHE A 15 -1.45 -10.56 4.41
N ASP A 16 -2.30 -10.78 5.41
CA ASP A 16 -2.99 -9.68 6.08
C ASP A 16 -2.06 -8.78 6.89
N ASP A 17 -1.06 -9.39 7.53
CA ASP A 17 -0.01 -8.71 8.27
C ASP A 17 0.86 -7.84 7.36
N VAL A 18 1.31 -8.38 6.22
CA VAL A 18 2.14 -7.65 5.25
C VAL A 18 1.36 -6.47 4.65
N ALA A 19 0.10 -6.69 4.28
CA ALA A 19 -0.75 -5.64 3.72
C ALA A 19 -1.04 -4.51 4.74
N LYS A 20 -1.33 -4.86 6.00
CA LYS A 20 -1.53 -3.88 7.08
C LYS A 20 -0.26 -3.05 7.30
N ARG A 21 0.90 -3.70 7.37
CA ARG A 21 2.19 -3.02 7.53
C ARG A 21 2.48 -2.06 6.38
N MET A 22 2.18 -2.47 5.14
CA MET A 22 2.33 -1.61 3.97
C MET A 22 1.43 -0.37 4.05
N MET A 23 0.17 -0.53 4.49
CA MET A 23 -0.76 0.60 4.67
C MET A 23 -0.27 1.58 5.74
N GLU A 24 0.23 1.09 6.86
CA GLU A 24 0.84 1.93 7.91
C GLU A 24 2.02 2.75 7.38
N ILE A 25 2.92 2.13 6.61
CA ILE A 25 4.07 2.81 6.01
C ILE A 25 3.61 3.90 5.04
N MET A 26 2.56 3.64 4.26
CA MET A 26 1.95 4.67 3.40
C MET A 26 1.27 5.79 4.19
N GLY A 27 1.26 5.73 5.53
CA GLY A 27 0.62 6.70 6.42
C GLY A 27 -0.90 6.65 6.33
N ARG A 28 -1.45 5.44 6.11
CA ARG A 28 -2.88 5.20 5.89
C ARG A 28 -3.38 4.20 6.93
N GLU A 29 -4.52 4.51 7.53
CA GLU A 29 -5.20 3.53 8.37
C GLU A 29 -5.68 2.35 7.50
N PHE A 30 -5.48 1.14 7.99
CA PHE A 30 -5.98 -0.05 7.32
C PHE A 30 -7.51 -0.08 7.42
N ALA A 31 -8.18 0.01 6.27
CA ALA A 31 -9.62 -0.17 6.15
C ALA A 31 -9.93 -1.40 5.29
N THR A 32 -10.98 -2.14 5.64
CA THR A 32 -11.42 -3.34 4.89
C THR A 32 -11.83 -3.01 3.44
N ARG A 33 -12.19 -1.75 3.17
CA ARG A 33 -12.46 -1.21 1.83
C ARG A 33 -11.94 0.21 1.73
N GLY A 34 -11.33 0.54 0.60
CA GLY A 34 -10.85 1.88 0.29
C GLY A 34 -10.24 1.92 -1.10
N ILE A 35 -10.10 3.13 -1.65
CA ILE A 35 -9.41 3.37 -2.92
C ILE A 35 -8.20 4.28 -2.66
N ILE A 36 -7.07 3.99 -3.29
CA ILE A 36 -5.93 4.91 -3.36
C ILE A 36 -6.18 5.76 -4.60
N THR A 37 -6.45 7.06 -4.42
CA THR A 37 -6.67 7.95 -5.58
C THR A 37 -5.34 8.26 -6.24
N VAL A 38 -5.39 8.68 -7.52
CA VAL A 38 -4.19 9.01 -8.29
C VAL A 38 -3.36 10.10 -7.62
N GLU A 39 -4.01 11.07 -6.97
CA GLU A 39 -3.37 12.17 -6.24
C GLU A 39 -2.61 11.69 -5.01
N GLN A 40 -3.03 10.57 -4.41
CA GLN A 40 -2.39 9.98 -3.23
C GLN A 40 -1.23 9.05 -3.58
N LEU A 41 -1.14 8.59 -4.83
CA LEU A 41 -0.10 7.64 -5.27
C LEU A 41 1.33 8.20 -5.11
N PRO A 42 1.65 9.44 -5.51
CA PRO A 42 3.00 9.97 -5.39
C PRO A 42 3.53 9.93 -3.95
N ASP A 43 2.72 10.40 -2.99
CA ASP A 43 3.08 10.44 -1.57
C ASP A 43 3.21 9.03 -0.97
N ALA A 44 2.28 8.13 -1.31
CA ALA A 44 2.33 6.74 -0.85
C ALA A 44 3.60 6.02 -1.34
N ILE A 45 3.96 6.22 -2.61
CA ILE A 45 5.19 5.66 -3.20
C ILE A 45 6.42 6.25 -2.52
N ALA A 46 6.45 7.57 -2.29
CA ALA A 46 7.58 8.23 -1.64
C ALA A 46 7.82 7.66 -0.22
N ARG A 47 6.75 7.47 0.56
CA ARG A 47 6.84 6.88 1.91
C ARG A 47 7.32 5.44 1.90
N LEU A 48 6.81 4.62 0.98
CA LEU A 48 7.28 3.23 0.82
C LEU A 48 8.77 3.17 0.47
N ARG A 49 9.24 4.04 -0.44
CA ARG A 49 10.65 4.10 -0.82
C ARG A 49 11.53 4.55 0.36
N ALA A 50 11.08 5.52 1.15
CA ALA A 50 11.79 5.96 2.34
C ALA A 50 11.91 4.83 3.37
N ALA A 51 10.82 4.11 3.65
CA ALA A 51 10.84 2.99 4.57
C ALA A 51 11.78 1.86 4.11
N ILE A 52 11.83 1.55 2.81
CA ILE A 52 12.78 0.58 2.25
C ILE A 52 14.23 1.05 2.43
N ALA A 53 14.49 2.36 2.32
CA ALA A 53 15.84 2.90 2.51
C ALA A 53 16.27 2.91 4.00
N GLU A 54 15.32 3.02 4.91
CA GLU A 54 15.53 2.96 6.37
C GLU A 54 15.66 1.51 6.88
N ASP A 55 15.05 0.54 6.19
CA ASP A 55 15.13 -0.89 6.46
C ASP A 55 16.49 -1.44 5.98
N ARG A 56 17.52 -1.30 6.83
CA ARG A 56 18.90 -1.75 6.59
C ARG A 56 19.30 -2.92 7.47
#